data_AF-A0A7S0EL15-F1
#
_entry.id   AF-A0A7S0EL15-F1
#
_cell.length_a   1.000
_cell.length_b   1.000
_cell.length_c   1.000
_cell.angle_alpha   90.00
_cell.angle_beta   90.00
_cell.angle_gamma   90.00
#
_symmetry.space_group_name_H-M   'P 1'
#
loop_
_entity.id
_entity.type
_entity.pdbx_description
1 polymer ?
#
loop_
_entity_poly.entity_id
_entity_poly.type
_entity_poly.pdbx_seq_one_letter_code
_entity_poly.pdbx_strand_id
1 'polypeptide(L)'
;MGLHADPDLLHLDGFSADFGMGFYGHWKNAGSYLTCSAQLGWLCLGCDLTTAPEAACEEVQAAADSGGDGGELTVVPRDAFGRKLYLQPLGLLLEVDGAAILKAAISLRPGARVARIELAPAPATSTHAMLSLTADGSREAARRVTLRCEAPCGFEPVPFKGRAAEMHNIRLGAPHGATLSLQLMD
;
A
#
# COMPACT_ATOMS: atom_id res chain seq x y z
N MET A 1 -11.04 23.31 -9.03
CA MET A 1 -12.12 22.56 -9.72
C MET A 1 -11.63 21.12 -9.86
N GLY A 2 -11.84 20.21 -8.90
CA GLY A 2 -11.51 18.76 -9.09
C GLY A 2 -12.76 17.91 -9.53
N LEU A 3 -13.03 16.67 -9.01
CA LEU A 3 -14.31 15.84 -8.77
C LEU A 3 -15.12 15.84 -7.38
N HIS A 4 -16.37 16.34 -7.22
CA HIS A 4 -17.18 16.21 -5.94
C HIS A 4 -18.03 14.94 -6.02
N ALA A 5 -17.37 13.84 -6.36
CA ALA A 5 -17.90 12.54 -6.05
C ALA A 5 -17.36 12.17 -4.66
N ASP A 6 -18.16 11.50 -3.85
CA ASP A 6 -17.57 10.66 -2.80
C ASP A 6 -16.89 9.50 -3.53
N PRO A 7 -15.55 9.42 -3.54
CA PRO A 7 -14.87 8.38 -4.30
C PRO A 7 -15.05 6.99 -3.69
N ASP A 8 -15.59 6.88 -2.47
CA ASP A 8 -16.04 5.60 -1.93
C ASP A 8 -17.37 5.15 -2.57
N LEU A 9 -18.21 6.10 -3.02
CA LEU A 9 -19.54 5.84 -3.60
C LEU A 9 -19.56 5.92 -5.13
N LEU A 10 -18.56 6.55 -5.75
CA LEU A 10 -18.46 6.82 -7.19
C LEU A 10 -19.74 7.44 -7.78
N HIS A 11 -20.49 8.20 -6.99
CA HIS A 11 -21.77 8.80 -7.38
C HIS A 11 -21.65 10.31 -7.52
N LEU A 12 -22.35 10.86 -8.52
CA LEU A 12 -22.41 12.31 -8.76
C LEU A 12 -23.31 12.98 -7.71
N ASP A 13 -22.81 14.02 -7.05
CA ASP A 13 -23.64 14.88 -6.20
C ASP A 13 -24.46 15.86 -7.06
N GLY A 14 -25.77 15.61 -7.13
CA GLY A 14 -26.71 16.42 -7.92
C GLY A 14 -27.08 17.76 -7.29
N PHE A 15 -26.74 18.01 -6.02
CA PHE A 15 -27.15 19.24 -5.32
C PHE A 15 -26.16 20.39 -5.50
N SER A 16 -24.87 20.11 -5.60
CA SER A 16 -23.83 21.14 -5.70
C SER A 16 -23.43 21.49 -7.13
N ALA A 17 -23.62 20.58 -8.10
CA ALA A 17 -23.18 20.71 -9.51
C ALA A 17 -21.69 21.11 -9.69
N ASP A 18 -20.91 21.09 -8.61
CA ASP A 18 -19.47 21.26 -8.63
C ASP A 18 -18.91 19.87 -8.82
N PHE A 19 -18.51 19.51 -10.04
CA PHE A 19 -17.95 18.18 -10.30
C PHE A 19 -16.47 18.15 -9.94
N GLY A 20 -16.13 18.78 -8.76
CA GLY A 20 -14.92 19.25 -8.02
C GLY A 20 -14.31 18.42 -6.84
N MET A 21 -13.05 17.95 -6.80
CA MET A 21 -12.39 17.13 -5.78
C MET A 21 -11.99 18.30 -4.97
N GLY A 22 -12.95 18.70 -4.16
CA GLY A 22 -12.77 19.72 -3.19
C GLY A 22 -11.54 19.32 -2.42
N PHE A 23 -10.93 20.30 -1.80
CA PHE A 23 -9.75 20.08 -1.00
C PHE A 23 -9.89 18.87 -0.05
N TYR A 24 -11.07 18.69 0.55
CA TYR A 24 -11.42 17.54 1.37
C TYR A 24 -11.40 16.20 0.61
N GLY A 25 -12.02 16.13 -0.57
CA GLY A 25 -12.02 14.93 -1.41
C GLY A 25 -10.61 14.54 -1.86
N HIS A 26 -9.78 15.52 -2.25
CA HIS A 26 -8.38 15.25 -2.55
C HIS A 26 -7.61 14.76 -1.32
N TRP A 27 -7.78 15.42 -0.17
CA TRP A 27 -7.11 15.05 1.07
C TRP A 27 -7.42 13.61 1.51
N LYS A 28 -8.68 13.17 1.42
CA LYS A 28 -9.11 11.83 1.83
C LYS A 28 -8.60 10.73 0.87
N ASN A 29 -8.42 11.04 -0.41
CA ASN A 29 -8.27 10.03 -1.46
C ASN A 29 -6.93 10.04 -2.19
N ALA A 30 -6.12 11.05 -1.96
CA ALA A 30 -4.73 11.02 -2.36
C ALA A 30 -4.03 9.78 -1.76
N GLY A 31 -3.40 9.04 -2.65
CA GLY A 31 -2.70 7.81 -2.35
C GLY A 31 -2.04 7.25 -3.59
N SER A 32 -1.17 6.27 -3.36
CA SER A 32 -0.50 5.52 -4.40
C SER A 32 -1.13 4.15 -4.57
N TYR A 33 -1.30 3.69 -5.80
CA TYR A 33 -1.94 2.41 -6.10
C TYR A 33 -1.12 1.67 -7.16
N LEU A 34 -0.55 0.52 -6.76
CA LEU A 34 0.08 -0.42 -7.69
C LEU A 34 -0.94 -1.51 -8.06
N THR A 35 -1.20 -1.66 -9.35
CA THR A 35 -2.08 -2.71 -9.89
C THR A 35 -1.51 -3.32 -11.16
N CYS A 36 -1.92 -4.55 -11.48
CA CYS A 36 -1.66 -5.24 -12.74
C CYS A 36 -2.96 -5.29 -13.55
N SER A 37 -2.88 -4.91 -14.82
CA SER A 37 -3.94 -5.04 -15.81
C SER A 37 -3.49 -5.98 -16.91
N ALA A 38 -4.36 -6.91 -17.31
CA ALA A 38 -4.14 -7.79 -18.46
C ALA A 38 -3.77 -7.03 -19.74
N GLN A 39 -4.37 -5.85 -19.92
CA GLN A 39 -4.22 -5.05 -21.14
C GLN A 39 -3.07 -4.05 -21.07
N LEU A 40 -2.78 -3.52 -19.87
CA LEU A 40 -1.86 -2.38 -19.71
C LEU A 40 -0.59 -2.73 -18.92
N GLY A 41 -0.48 -3.95 -18.37
CA GLY A 41 0.63 -4.36 -17.54
C GLY A 41 0.61 -3.75 -16.15
N TRP A 42 1.79 -3.50 -15.58
CA TRP A 42 1.93 -2.82 -14.29
C TRP A 42 1.54 -1.35 -14.40
N LEU A 43 0.61 -0.92 -13.55
CA LEU A 43 0.13 0.45 -13.44
C LEU A 43 0.42 1.00 -12.05
N CYS A 44 0.96 2.21 -12.00
CA CYS A 44 1.22 2.95 -10.77
C CYS A 44 0.45 4.28 -10.82
N LEU A 45 -0.64 4.39 -10.08
CA LEU A 45 -1.37 5.65 -9.94
C LEU A 45 -0.83 6.40 -8.71
N GLY A 46 -0.44 7.66 -8.88
CA GLY A 46 0.10 8.46 -7.78
C GLY A 46 1.46 7.96 -7.29
N CYS A 47 2.22 7.24 -8.11
CA CYS A 47 3.53 6.69 -7.79
C CYS A 47 4.38 6.46 -9.03
N ASP A 48 5.69 6.31 -8.82
CA ASP A 48 6.62 5.83 -9.84
C ASP A 48 6.90 4.34 -9.60
N LEU A 49 7.00 3.58 -10.69
CA LEU A 49 7.51 2.21 -10.67
C LEU A 49 8.95 2.22 -11.19
N THR A 50 9.93 2.26 -10.29
CA THR A 50 11.35 2.43 -10.65
C THR A 50 12.03 1.12 -11.02
N THR A 51 11.42 0.00 -10.67
CA THR A 51 11.89 -1.34 -11.01
C THR A 51 10.67 -2.22 -11.22
N ALA A 52 10.65 -2.96 -12.32
CA ALA A 52 9.62 -3.94 -12.64
C ALA A 52 10.21 -5.08 -13.46
N PRO A 53 9.65 -6.30 -13.36
CA PRO A 53 10.01 -7.40 -14.24
C PRO A 53 9.68 -7.07 -15.71
N GLU A 54 10.48 -7.60 -16.64
CA GLU A 54 10.21 -7.48 -18.08
C GLU A 54 9.02 -8.33 -18.52
N ALA A 55 8.77 -9.45 -17.84
CA ALA A 55 7.65 -10.33 -18.10
C ALA A 55 6.31 -9.65 -17.80
N ALA A 56 5.24 -10.12 -18.46
CA ALA A 56 3.91 -9.58 -18.25
C ALA A 56 3.49 -9.74 -16.78
N CYS A 57 2.80 -8.73 -16.24
CA CYS A 57 2.47 -8.73 -14.81
C CYS A 57 1.60 -9.92 -14.38
N GLU A 58 0.77 -10.46 -15.27
CA GLU A 58 -0.01 -11.69 -15.03
C GLU A 58 0.89 -12.92 -14.95
N GLU A 59 1.89 -13.04 -15.82
CA GLU A 59 2.88 -14.12 -15.80
C GLU A 59 3.71 -14.06 -14.52
N VAL A 60 4.13 -12.86 -14.14
CA VAL A 60 4.83 -12.60 -12.87
C VAL A 60 3.99 -13.05 -11.67
N GLN A 61 2.70 -12.71 -11.64
CA GLN A 61 1.80 -13.09 -10.55
C GLN A 61 1.55 -14.60 -10.53
N ALA A 62 1.29 -15.21 -11.70
CA ALA A 62 1.09 -16.65 -11.83
C ALA A 62 2.36 -17.45 -11.48
N ALA A 63 3.54 -16.95 -11.84
CA ALA A 63 4.82 -17.55 -11.45
C ALA A 63 4.95 -17.54 -9.92
N ALA A 64 4.71 -16.40 -9.26
CA ALA A 64 4.77 -16.32 -7.80
C ALA A 64 3.77 -17.29 -7.11
N ASP A 65 2.57 -17.45 -7.68
CA ASP A 65 1.54 -18.39 -7.19
C ASP A 65 1.91 -19.87 -7.38
N SER A 66 2.63 -20.19 -8.46
CA SER A 66 3.00 -21.56 -8.82
C SER A 66 4.37 -21.98 -8.29
N GLY A 67 5.03 -21.15 -7.47
CA GLY A 67 6.35 -21.45 -6.91
C GLY A 67 7.53 -21.10 -7.84
N GLY A 68 7.31 -20.25 -8.83
CA GLY A 68 8.34 -19.62 -9.66
C GLY A 68 8.79 -18.26 -9.12
N ASP A 69 9.91 -17.76 -9.65
CA ASP A 69 10.40 -16.40 -9.34
C ASP A 69 9.64 -15.37 -10.19
N GLY A 70 8.84 -14.54 -9.53
CA GLY A 70 8.10 -13.43 -10.14
C GLY A 70 8.92 -12.13 -10.19
N GLY A 71 10.11 -12.09 -9.59
CA GLY A 71 11.00 -10.93 -9.61
C GLY A 71 10.66 -9.85 -8.58
N GLU A 72 11.18 -8.64 -8.83
CA GLU A 72 11.09 -7.52 -7.89
C GLU A 72 10.40 -6.29 -8.51
N LEU A 73 9.61 -5.61 -7.69
CA LEU A 73 8.96 -4.34 -8.00
C LEU A 73 9.39 -3.29 -6.99
N THR A 74 9.67 -2.07 -7.44
CA THR A 74 9.92 -0.94 -6.54
C THR A 74 8.98 0.21 -6.84
N VAL A 75 8.15 0.55 -5.86
CA VAL A 75 7.17 1.64 -5.90
C VAL A 75 7.66 2.81 -5.06
N VAL A 76 7.61 4.01 -5.62
CA VAL A 76 7.90 5.26 -4.91
C VAL A 76 6.64 6.13 -4.94
N PRO A 77 5.93 6.32 -3.81
CA PRO A 77 4.79 7.21 -3.73
C PRO A 77 5.10 8.64 -4.18
N ARG A 78 4.18 9.21 -4.98
CA ARG A 78 4.21 10.59 -5.49
C ARG A 78 2.89 11.32 -5.25
N ASP A 79 1.99 10.73 -4.46
CA ASP A 79 0.76 11.39 -4.05
C ASP A 79 1.06 12.56 -3.10
N ALA A 80 0.06 13.41 -2.86
CA ALA A 80 0.25 14.66 -2.13
C ALA A 80 0.66 14.48 -0.66
N PHE A 81 0.41 13.32 -0.05
CA PHE A 81 0.63 13.11 1.39
C PHE A 81 1.52 11.90 1.72
N GLY A 82 1.69 10.95 0.80
CA GLY A 82 2.48 9.73 1.02
C GLY A 82 1.89 8.85 2.13
N ARG A 83 0.59 8.97 2.44
CA ARG A 83 -0.03 8.29 3.59
C ARG A 83 -0.72 6.98 3.24
N LYS A 84 -0.96 6.73 1.96
CA LYS A 84 -1.85 5.66 1.48
C LYS A 84 -1.16 4.93 0.34
N LEU A 85 -1.01 3.61 0.47
CA LEU A 85 -0.41 2.77 -0.56
C LEU A 85 -1.20 1.46 -0.69
N TYR A 86 -1.75 1.22 -1.87
CA TYR A 86 -2.34 -0.06 -2.23
C TYR A 86 -1.35 -0.91 -3.04
N LEU A 87 -1.19 -2.17 -2.65
CA LEU A 87 -0.34 -3.16 -3.30
C LEU A 87 -1.18 -4.36 -3.75
N GLN A 88 -1.61 -4.37 -5.00
CA GLN A 88 -2.37 -5.50 -5.58
C GLN A 88 -1.69 -6.86 -5.43
N PRO A 89 -0.34 -7.00 -5.55
CA PRO A 89 0.30 -8.31 -5.34
C PRO A 89 0.12 -8.87 -3.93
N LEU A 90 -0.11 -8.03 -2.92
CA LEU A 90 -0.44 -8.49 -1.57
C LEU A 90 -1.96 -8.44 -1.30
N GLY A 91 -2.72 -7.73 -2.14
CA GLY A 91 -4.13 -7.43 -1.91
C GLY A 91 -4.34 -6.61 -0.65
N LEU A 92 -3.45 -5.63 -0.38
CA LEU A 92 -3.46 -4.82 0.83
C LEU A 92 -3.49 -3.33 0.53
N LEU A 93 -4.33 -2.62 1.25
CA LEU A 93 -4.26 -1.18 1.42
C LEU A 93 -3.58 -0.86 2.75
N LEU A 94 -2.52 -0.06 2.68
CA LEU A 94 -1.82 0.49 3.83
C LEU A 94 -2.21 1.96 3.97
N GLU A 95 -2.58 2.36 5.18
CA GLU A 95 -2.77 3.77 5.54
C GLU A 95 -1.92 4.08 6.77
N VAL A 96 -1.19 5.19 6.75
CA VAL A 96 -0.33 5.59 7.86
C VAL A 96 -0.59 7.03 8.29
N ASP A 97 -0.72 7.23 9.60
CA ASP A 97 -0.81 8.55 10.24
C ASP A 97 0.43 8.78 11.11
N GLY A 98 1.05 9.96 10.99
CA GLY A 98 2.30 10.30 11.70
C GLY A 98 3.60 9.93 10.95
N ALA A 99 3.48 9.31 9.78
CA ALA A 99 4.59 9.04 8.87
C ALA A 99 4.15 9.19 7.41
N ALA A 100 5.14 9.24 6.51
CA ALA A 100 4.97 9.14 5.07
C ALA A 100 5.68 7.88 4.57
N ILE A 101 5.07 7.19 3.61
CA ILE A 101 5.61 6.05 2.90
C ILE A 101 6.56 6.59 1.83
N LEU A 102 7.85 6.29 1.96
CA LEU A 102 8.88 6.71 1.02
C LEU A 102 9.00 5.74 -0.16
N LYS A 103 8.87 4.45 0.14
CA LYS A 103 9.17 3.38 -0.81
C LYS A 103 8.53 2.08 -0.38
N ALA A 104 8.11 1.29 -1.36
CA ALA A 104 7.80 -0.12 -1.18
C ALA A 104 8.61 -0.96 -2.17
N ALA A 105 9.45 -1.86 -1.65
CA ALA A 105 10.13 -2.87 -2.44
C ALA A 105 9.42 -4.21 -2.25
N ILE A 106 8.94 -4.79 -3.35
CA ILE A 106 8.12 -5.99 -3.34
C ILE A 106 8.90 -7.09 -4.03
N SER A 107 9.09 -8.21 -3.33
CA SER A 107 9.73 -9.40 -3.83
C SER A 107 8.65 -10.48 -4.01
N LEU A 108 8.49 -10.93 -5.25
CA LEU A 108 7.54 -11.96 -5.63
C LEU A 108 8.30 -13.28 -5.78
N ARG A 109 8.52 -13.95 -4.65
CA ARG A 109 9.25 -15.21 -4.60
C ARG A 109 8.31 -16.42 -4.66
N PRO A 110 8.84 -17.60 -5.02
CA PRO A 110 8.11 -18.87 -4.94
C PRO A 110 7.35 -19.04 -3.61
N GLY A 111 6.01 -19.04 -3.63
CA GLY A 111 5.18 -19.26 -2.43
C GLY A 111 5.38 -18.22 -1.31
N ALA A 112 5.92 -17.04 -1.64
CA ALA A 112 6.14 -15.98 -0.67
C ALA A 112 6.16 -14.60 -1.35
N ARG A 113 5.18 -13.77 -1.00
CA ARG A 113 5.14 -12.36 -1.41
C ARG A 113 5.55 -11.50 -0.23
N VAL A 114 6.61 -10.72 -0.38
CA VAL A 114 7.15 -9.86 0.68
C VAL A 114 7.22 -8.43 0.20
N ALA A 115 6.58 -7.50 0.92
CA ALA A 115 6.74 -6.07 0.71
C ALA A 115 7.52 -5.46 1.87
N ARG A 116 8.64 -4.80 1.55
CA ARG A 116 9.43 -3.98 2.48
C ARG A 116 9.02 -2.53 2.31
N ILE A 117 8.49 -1.92 3.37
CA ILE A 117 7.96 -0.57 3.38
C ILE A 117 8.90 0.33 4.18
N GLU A 118 9.39 1.39 3.54
CA GLU A 118 10.19 2.43 4.18
C GLU A 118 9.30 3.62 4.54
N LEU A 119 9.32 4.00 5.81
CA LEU A 119 8.56 5.11 6.39
C LEU A 119 9.50 6.21 6.84
N ALA A 120 9.11 7.47 6.68
CA ALA A 120 9.74 8.63 7.30
C ALA A 120 8.76 9.37 8.23
N PRO A 121 9.22 9.99 9.32
CA PRO A 121 8.35 10.77 10.20
C PRO A 121 7.68 11.93 9.47
N ALA A 122 6.36 12.09 9.64
CA ALA A 122 5.59 13.17 9.03
C ALA A 122 4.50 13.68 10.00
N PRO A 123 4.70 14.84 10.65
CA PRO A 123 5.84 15.76 10.55
C PRO A 123 7.15 15.17 11.11
N ALA A 124 8.29 15.80 10.81
CA ALA A 124 9.64 15.32 11.17
C ALA A 124 9.87 15.07 12.68
N THR A 125 9.03 15.64 13.54
CA THR A 125 9.05 15.46 15.00
C THR A 125 8.32 14.21 15.48
N SER A 126 7.65 13.47 14.58
CA SER A 126 6.87 12.29 14.94
C SER A 126 7.78 11.16 15.40
N THR A 127 7.46 10.60 16.56
CA THR A 127 8.17 9.44 17.14
C THR A 127 7.40 8.15 17.00
N HIS A 128 6.13 8.24 16.59
CA HIS A 128 5.22 7.13 16.41
C HIS A 128 4.36 7.38 15.18
N ALA A 129 3.91 6.31 14.54
CA ALA A 129 2.92 6.32 13.50
C ALA A 129 1.86 5.24 13.76
N MET A 130 0.63 5.49 13.32
CA MET A 130 -0.41 4.48 13.29
C MET A 130 -0.48 3.90 11.89
N LEU A 131 -0.26 2.59 11.74
CA LEU A 131 -0.45 1.85 10.49
C LEU A 131 -1.78 1.13 10.53
N SER A 132 -2.64 1.37 9.56
CA SER A 132 -3.85 0.60 9.28
C SER A 132 -3.61 -0.33 8.09
N LEU A 133 -3.97 -1.60 8.24
CA LEU A 133 -3.96 -2.60 7.16
C LEU A 133 -5.38 -3.03 6.84
N THR A 134 -5.76 -2.90 5.58
CA THR A 134 -7.06 -3.38 5.06
C THR A 134 -6.83 -4.34 3.92
N ALA A 135 -7.52 -5.49 3.94
CA ALA A 135 -7.40 -6.48 2.87
C ALA A 135 -8.45 -6.26 1.78
N ASP A 136 -8.03 -6.39 0.53
CA ASP A 136 -8.88 -6.34 -0.65
C ASP A 136 -9.45 -7.73 -0.99
N GLY A 137 -10.66 -7.76 -1.56
CA GLY A 137 -11.37 -8.98 -1.98
C GLY A 137 -12.62 -9.36 -1.19
N SER A 138 -13.29 -10.45 -1.61
CA SER A 138 -14.58 -10.89 -1.07
C SER A 138 -14.50 -11.47 0.35
N ARG A 139 -15.58 -11.27 1.14
CA ARG A 139 -16.29 -12.25 2.00
C ARG A 139 -15.55 -13.46 2.60
N GLU A 140 -14.95 -14.27 1.76
CA GLU A 140 -14.47 -15.63 2.09
C GLU A 140 -12.93 -15.79 1.96
N ALA A 141 -12.24 -14.92 1.20
CA ALA A 141 -10.79 -14.92 1.08
C ALA A 141 -10.12 -13.98 2.10
N ALA A 142 -9.98 -14.41 3.36
CA ALA A 142 -9.23 -13.63 4.35
C ALA A 142 -7.73 -13.66 3.98
N ARG A 143 -7.08 -12.49 3.91
CA ARG A 143 -5.64 -12.43 3.65
C ARG A 143 -4.91 -12.60 4.97
N ARG A 144 -3.90 -13.47 4.97
CA ARG A 144 -3.03 -13.69 6.12
C ARG A 144 -1.69 -13.06 5.82
N VAL A 145 -1.35 -12.02 6.57
CA VAL A 145 -0.10 -11.29 6.38
C VAL A 145 0.60 -11.24 7.72
N THR A 146 1.89 -11.51 7.73
CA THR A 146 2.70 -11.24 8.92
C THR A 146 3.36 -9.89 8.75
N LEU A 147 3.02 -8.94 9.62
CA LEU A 147 3.70 -7.66 9.75
C LEU A 147 4.90 -7.85 10.68
N ARG A 148 6.10 -7.52 10.20
CA ARG A 148 7.33 -7.55 10.97
C ARG A 148 7.96 -6.17 11.01
N CYS A 149 8.48 -5.83 12.18
CA CYS A 149 9.38 -4.70 12.32
C CYS A 149 10.80 -5.12 11.96
N GLU A 150 11.48 -4.37 11.10
CA GLU A 150 12.89 -4.63 10.79
C GLU A 150 13.82 -3.68 11.54
N ALA A 151 13.47 -2.40 11.58
CA ALA A 151 14.11 -1.39 12.43
C ALA A 151 13.31 -0.09 12.38
N PRO A 152 13.28 0.75 13.43
CA PRO A 152 13.57 0.51 14.84
C PRO A 152 12.27 0.31 15.66
N CYS A 153 11.16 0.01 15.00
CA CYS A 153 9.79 -0.04 15.50
C CYS A 153 9.51 -0.94 16.72
N GLY A 154 10.36 -1.93 17.01
CA GLY A 154 10.43 -2.60 18.31
C GLY A 154 9.23 -3.47 18.70
N PHE A 155 8.46 -3.98 17.75
CA PHE A 155 7.38 -4.94 18.02
C PHE A 155 7.67 -6.32 17.39
N GLU A 156 7.22 -7.37 18.08
CA GLU A 156 7.28 -8.76 17.60
C GLU A 156 6.38 -8.98 16.38
N PRO A 157 6.71 -9.90 15.46
CA PRO A 157 5.88 -10.22 14.30
C PRO A 157 4.38 -10.37 14.65
N VAL A 158 3.53 -9.54 14.07
CA VAL A 158 2.08 -9.54 14.32
C VAL A 158 1.35 -10.11 13.12
N PRO A 159 0.50 -11.14 13.29
CA PRO A 159 -0.34 -11.63 12.20
C PRO A 159 -1.54 -10.72 11.99
N PHE A 160 -1.68 -10.19 10.79
CA PHE A 160 -2.92 -9.65 10.24
C PHE A 160 -3.74 -10.81 9.68
N LYS A 161 -4.95 -11.03 10.22
CA LYS A 161 -5.81 -12.18 9.88
C LYS A 161 -7.11 -11.77 9.18
N GLY A 162 -7.31 -10.48 9.01
CA GLY A 162 -8.63 -9.90 8.78
C GLY A 162 -8.84 -9.31 7.40
N ARG A 163 -10.01 -8.69 7.26
CA ARG A 163 -10.35 -7.78 6.16
C ARG A 163 -10.54 -6.36 6.60
N ALA A 164 -11.01 -6.17 7.83
CA ALA A 164 -11.19 -4.86 8.41
C ALA A 164 -9.82 -4.23 8.68
N ALA A 165 -9.81 -2.90 8.75
CA ALA A 165 -8.68 -2.13 9.22
C ALA A 165 -8.19 -2.65 10.58
N GLU A 166 -7.04 -3.31 10.61
CA GLU A 166 -6.30 -3.59 11.84
C GLU A 166 -5.24 -2.51 12.02
N MET A 167 -5.18 -1.93 13.21
CA MET A 167 -4.31 -0.80 13.54
C MET A 167 -3.10 -1.27 14.35
N HIS A 168 -1.92 -0.80 13.95
CA HIS A 168 -0.64 -1.12 14.59
C HIS A 168 0.10 0.17 14.91
N ASN A 169 0.54 0.31 16.16
CA ASN A 169 1.39 1.42 16.57
C ASN A 169 2.85 1.12 16.23
N ILE A 170 3.46 1.97 15.41
CA ILE A 170 4.81 1.82 14.89
C ILE A 170 5.69 2.88 15.55
N ARG A 171 6.74 2.46 16.26
CA ARG A 171 7.76 3.40 16.72
C ARG A 171 8.65 3.83 15.55
N LEU A 172 8.89 5.13 15.43
CA LEU A 172 9.76 5.71 14.42
C LEU A 172 11.13 6.05 15.04
N GLY A 173 12.20 5.81 14.31
CA GLY A 173 13.53 6.31 14.65
C GLY A 173 13.71 7.72 14.14
N ALA A 174 14.31 8.59 14.96
CA ALA A 174 14.79 9.87 14.47
C ALA A 174 16.22 9.71 13.94
N PRO A 175 16.60 10.31 12.78
CA PRO A 175 15.76 10.99 11.78
C PRO A 175 15.21 10.06 10.68
N HIS A 176 15.57 8.77 10.71
CA HIS A 176 15.45 7.86 9.55
C HIS A 176 14.11 7.10 9.42
N GLY A 177 13.18 7.28 10.34
CA GLY A 177 11.86 6.65 10.32
C GLY A 177 11.88 5.16 10.67
N ALA A 178 11.17 4.32 9.92
CA ALA A 178 11.07 2.88 10.17
C ALA A 178 10.97 2.05 8.89
N THR A 179 11.41 0.80 8.97
CA THR A 179 11.26 -0.21 7.92
C THR A 179 10.43 -1.36 8.42
N LEU A 180 9.39 -1.69 7.67
CA LEU A 180 8.46 -2.77 7.94
C LEU A 180 8.55 -3.82 6.84
N SER A 181 8.37 -5.09 7.17
CA SER A 181 8.12 -6.12 6.18
C SER A 181 6.75 -6.76 6.36
N LEU A 182 6.01 -6.84 5.26
CA LEU A 182 4.71 -7.49 5.14
C LEU A 182 4.90 -8.75 4.31
N GLN A 183 4.68 -9.91 4.91
CA GLN A 183 4.79 -11.18 4.23
C GLN A 183 3.40 -11.81 4.11
N LEU A 184 2.91 -11.99 2.88
CA LEU A 184 1.73 -12.78 2.61
C LEU A 184 2.05 -14.25 2.93
N MET A 185 1.17 -14.88 3.70
CA MET A 185 1.21 -16.31 3.98
C MET A 185 0.15 -17.01 3.12
N ASP A 186 0.56 -18.08 2.44
CA ASP A 186 -0.34 -18.97 1.70
C ASP A 186 -1.27 -19.77 2.64
#